data_AF-A0A090FEC2-F1
#
_entry.id   AF-A0A090FEC2-F1
#
_cell.length_a   1.000
_cell.length_b   1.000
_cell.length_c   1.000
_cell.angle_alpha   90.00
_cell.angle_beta   90.00
_cell.angle_gamma   90.00
#
_symmetry.space_group_name_H-M   'P 1'
#
loop_
_entity.id
_entity.type
_entity.pdbx_description
1 polymer ?
#
loop_
_entity_poly.entity_id
_entity_poly.type
_entity_poly.pdbx_seq_one_letter_code
_entity_poly.pdbx_strand_id
1 'polypeptide(L)'
;MTSILVRKTDGIWGEWHGSLVVQQVVGSYTAVYGDGRQIETPCDPYPIDVQMNGDNIRGLYDSGIWSVAEIEAVGGRIALPFEVPEGKQAVGSPTYVEIDGVVQQVYDIEDIPPPPEPPRAEEKAGAMLANFDISISELKSALGLGV
;
A
#
# COMPACT_ATOMS: atom_id res chain seq x y z
N MET A 1 -10.36 -5.24 -5.50
CA MET A 1 -9.44 -5.14 -4.34
C MET A 1 -8.06 -5.15 -4.96
N THR A 2 -7.24 -4.12 -4.71
CA THR A 2 -5.93 -3.97 -5.35
C THR A 2 -4.93 -4.91 -4.69
N SER A 3 -4.24 -5.75 -5.44
CA SER A 3 -3.24 -6.69 -4.87
C SER A 3 -1.98 -5.96 -4.41
N ILE A 4 -1.27 -6.53 -3.42
CA ILE A 4 -0.01 -5.95 -2.91
C ILE A 4 1.16 -6.69 -3.56
N LEU A 5 1.78 -6.09 -4.57
CA LEU A 5 2.97 -6.65 -5.22
C LEU A 5 4.21 -6.29 -4.40
N VAL A 6 4.97 -7.31 -3.98
CA VAL A 6 6.21 -7.15 -3.25
C VAL A 6 7.37 -7.84 -3.97
N ARG A 7 8.58 -7.36 -3.73
CA ARG A 7 9.83 -7.95 -4.20
C ARG A 7 10.85 -7.96 -3.08
N LYS A 8 11.74 -8.95 -3.12
CA LYS A 8 12.87 -9.04 -2.19
C LYS A 8 14.06 -8.24 -2.72
N THR A 9 14.48 -7.24 -1.97
CA THR A 9 15.67 -6.41 -2.25
C THR A 9 16.58 -6.50 -1.03
N ASP A 10 17.84 -6.90 -1.24
CA ASP A 10 18.82 -7.09 -0.15
C ASP A 10 18.31 -7.99 0.99
N GLY A 11 17.50 -8.99 0.66
CA GLY A 11 16.92 -9.93 1.62
C GLY A 11 15.65 -9.44 2.33
N ILE A 12 15.24 -8.20 2.12
CA ILE A 12 14.06 -7.58 2.74
C ILE A 12 12.92 -7.52 1.72
N TRP A 13 11.72 -7.94 2.13
CA TRP A 13 10.52 -7.77 1.32
C TRP A 13 10.04 -6.32 1.39
N GLY A 14 9.82 -5.71 0.24
CA GLY A 14 9.24 -4.38 0.11
C GLY A 14 8.26 -4.31 -1.04
N GLU A 15 7.36 -3.34 -1.00
CA GLU A 15 6.44 -3.10 -2.12
C GLU A 15 7.21 -2.72 -3.37
N TRP A 16 6.84 -3.34 -4.49
CA TRP A 16 7.40 -2.99 -5.77
C TRP A 16 6.54 -1.91 -6.42
N HIS A 17 6.99 -0.67 -6.24
CA HIS A 17 6.48 0.51 -6.93
C HIS A 17 7.39 0.92 -8.08
N GLY A 18 6.82 1.36 -9.19
CA GLY A 18 7.59 1.91 -10.31
C GLY A 18 8.50 0.91 -11.02
N SER A 19 9.48 1.43 -11.75
CA SER A 19 10.30 0.63 -12.67
C SER A 19 11.57 0.09 -12.02
N LEU A 20 11.76 -1.23 -12.07
CA LEU A 20 12.97 -1.93 -11.63
C LEU A 20 13.50 -2.83 -12.74
N VAL A 21 14.81 -3.08 -12.72
CA VAL A 21 15.42 -4.10 -13.58
C VAL A 21 15.19 -5.47 -12.96
N VAL A 22 14.69 -6.41 -13.76
CA VAL A 22 14.54 -7.82 -13.43
C VAL A 22 15.28 -8.68 -14.42
N GLN A 23 15.81 -9.81 -13.96
CA GLN A 23 16.29 -10.84 -14.85
C GLN A 23 15.12 -11.68 -15.34
N GLN A 24 14.97 -11.78 -16.65
CA GLN A 24 14.06 -12.68 -17.31
C GLN A 24 14.88 -13.70 -18.10
N VAL A 25 14.48 -14.97 -18.04
CA VAL A 25 15.10 -16.01 -18.88
C VAL A 25 14.35 -16.07 -20.20
N VAL A 26 15.07 -15.93 -21.31
CA VAL A 26 14.51 -16.02 -22.65
C VAL A 26 15.10 -17.25 -23.35
N GLY A 27 14.22 -18.06 -23.93
CA GLY A 27 14.56 -19.28 -24.68
C GLY A 27 14.23 -19.21 -26.17
N SER A 28 13.90 -18.02 -26.69
CA SER A 28 13.67 -17.77 -28.12
C SER A 28 14.30 -16.45 -28.56
N TYR A 29 14.72 -16.38 -29.81
CA TYR A 29 15.17 -15.14 -30.44
C TYR A 29 14.49 -14.96 -31.79
N THR A 30 14.37 -13.70 -32.23
CA THR A 30 13.86 -13.39 -33.57
C THR A 30 15.02 -13.38 -34.56
N ALA A 31 15.05 -14.34 -35.48
CA ALA A 31 15.98 -14.35 -36.60
C ALA A 31 15.43 -13.48 -37.73
N VAL A 32 16.22 -12.50 -38.18
CA VAL A 32 15.90 -11.63 -39.32
C VAL A 32 16.74 -12.08 -40.52
N TYR A 33 16.09 -12.58 -41.57
CA TYR A 33 16.74 -13.02 -42.80
C TYR A 33 16.97 -11.86 -43.77
N GLY A 34 17.90 -12.02 -44.71
CA GLY A 34 18.26 -10.97 -45.68
C GLY A 34 17.12 -10.53 -46.60
N ASP A 35 16.04 -11.30 -46.71
CA ASP A 35 14.80 -10.99 -47.43
C ASP A 35 13.75 -10.27 -46.58
N GLY A 36 14.08 -9.92 -45.32
CA GLY A 36 13.20 -9.23 -44.39
C GLY A 36 12.25 -10.15 -43.62
N ARG A 37 12.27 -11.47 -43.85
CA ARG A 37 11.49 -12.42 -43.05
C ARG A 37 11.98 -12.44 -41.61
N GLN A 38 11.04 -12.49 -40.67
CA GLN A 38 11.31 -12.67 -39.25
C GLN A 38 10.74 -14.01 -38.81
N ILE A 39 11.57 -14.83 -38.14
CA ILE A 39 11.15 -16.13 -37.60
C ILE A 39 11.59 -16.21 -36.14
N GLU A 40 10.66 -16.52 -35.25
CA GLU A 40 10.97 -16.86 -33.87
C GLU A 40 11.63 -18.24 -33.82
N THR A 41 12.86 -18.31 -33.33
CA THR A 41 13.68 -19.52 -33.30
C THR A 41 14.03 -19.86 -31.85
N PRO A 42 13.81 -21.10 -31.39
CA PRO A 42 14.22 -21.50 -30.05
C PRO A 42 15.74 -21.48 -29.89
N CYS A 43 16.22 -21.15 -28.70
CA CYS A 43 17.63 -21.19 -28.32
C CYS A 43 17.81 -21.71 -26.89
N ASP A 44 19.07 -21.96 -26.53
CA ASP A 44 19.41 -22.24 -25.14
C ASP A 44 18.98 -21.06 -24.25
N PRO A 45 18.25 -21.30 -23.15
CA PRO A 45 17.76 -20.22 -22.30
C PRO A 45 18.90 -19.39 -21.70
N TYR A 46 18.81 -18.06 -21.81
CA TYR A 46 19.77 -17.14 -21.22
C TYR A 46 19.07 -16.01 -20.46
N PRO A 47 19.67 -15.50 -19.37
CA PRO A 47 19.13 -14.37 -18.64
C PRO A 47 19.36 -13.06 -19.39
N ILE A 48 18.34 -12.21 -19.42
CA ILE A 48 18.42 -10.82 -19.87
C ILE A 48 17.89 -9.89 -18.79
N ASP A 49 18.41 -8.67 -18.76
CA ASP A 49 17.92 -7.61 -17.90
C ASP A 49 16.81 -6.83 -18.60
N VAL A 50 15.61 -6.84 -18.02
CA VAL A 50 14.44 -6.13 -18.53
C VAL A 50 13.97 -5.12 -17.49
N GLN A 51 13.68 -3.90 -17.93
CA GLN A 51 13.04 -2.93 -17.06
C GLN A 51 11.53 -3.21 -17.02
N MET A 52 11.03 -3.50 -15.83
CA MET A 52 9.60 -3.76 -15.60
C MET A 52 9.03 -2.81 -14.56
N ASN A 53 7.78 -2.39 -14.77
CA ASN A 53 7.06 -1.51 -13.86
C ASN A 53 6.13 -2.33 -12.96
N GLY A 54 6.28 -2.20 -11.64
CA GLY A 54 5.52 -2.94 -10.63
C GLY A 54 4.02 -2.63 -10.67
N ASP A 55 3.63 -1.40 -10.97
CA ASP A 55 2.22 -1.02 -11.11
C ASP A 55 1.56 -1.71 -12.31
N ASN A 56 2.29 -1.84 -13.41
CA ASN A 56 1.83 -2.57 -14.58
C ASN A 56 1.72 -4.07 -14.30
N ILE A 57 2.74 -4.67 -13.67
CA ILE A 57 2.72 -6.08 -13.27
C ILE A 57 1.51 -6.38 -12.37
N ARG A 58 1.27 -5.52 -11.37
CA ARG A 58 0.09 -5.63 -10.50
C ARG A 58 -1.20 -5.54 -11.31
N GLY A 59 -1.30 -4.59 -12.25
CA GLY A 59 -2.47 -4.46 -13.12
C GLY A 59 -2.72 -5.70 -13.98
N LEU A 60 -1.67 -6.34 -14.49
CA LEU A 60 -1.76 -7.60 -15.24
C LEU A 60 -2.26 -8.76 -14.36
N TYR A 61 -1.81 -8.83 -13.11
CA TYR A 61 -2.30 -9.81 -12.15
C TYR A 61 -3.77 -9.55 -11.77
N ASP A 62 -4.11 -8.31 -11.42
CA ASP A 62 -5.47 -7.93 -10.99
C ASP A 62 -6.51 -8.09 -12.12
N SER A 63 -6.08 -8.00 -13.38
CA SER A 63 -6.92 -8.28 -14.56
C SER A 63 -7.01 -9.76 -14.92
N GLY A 64 -6.30 -10.64 -14.20
CA GLY A 64 -6.25 -12.08 -14.46
C GLY A 64 -5.48 -12.46 -15.72
N ILE A 65 -4.71 -11.53 -16.29
CA ILE A 65 -3.86 -11.79 -17.45
C ILE A 65 -2.62 -12.58 -17.03
N TRP A 66 -2.03 -12.21 -15.88
CA TRP A 66 -0.90 -12.91 -15.29
C TRP A 66 -1.34 -13.77 -14.11
N SER A 67 -0.85 -14.99 -14.10
CA SER A 67 -0.91 -15.93 -12.99
C SER A 67 0.13 -15.60 -11.91
N VAL A 68 -0.04 -16.19 -10.73
CA VAL A 68 0.96 -16.11 -9.65
C VAL A 68 2.33 -16.58 -10.15
N ALA A 69 2.39 -17.69 -10.91
CA ALA A 69 3.65 -18.24 -11.42
C ALA A 69 4.43 -17.26 -12.30
N GLU A 70 3.75 -16.44 -13.10
CA GLU A 70 4.39 -15.40 -13.93
C GLU A 70 4.94 -14.25 -13.06
N ILE A 71 4.23 -13.89 -11.99
CA ILE A 71 4.73 -12.94 -10.98
C ILE A 71 5.98 -13.50 -10.29
N GLU A 72 5.96 -14.79 -9.94
CA GLU A 72 7.10 -15.48 -9.33
C GLU A 72 8.32 -15.53 -10.25
N ALA A 73 8.09 -15.74 -11.55
CA ALA A 73 9.15 -15.83 -12.56
C ALA A 73 9.95 -14.52 -12.71
N VAL A 74 9.34 -13.37 -12.42
CA VAL A 74 10.01 -12.06 -12.40
C VAL A 74 10.51 -11.67 -11.00
N GLY A 75 10.47 -12.60 -10.04
CA GLY A 75 10.93 -12.41 -8.66
C GLY A 75 9.96 -11.63 -7.77
N GLY A 76 8.71 -11.46 -8.20
CA GLY A 76 7.65 -10.86 -7.40
C GLY A 76 6.90 -11.88 -6.54
N ARG A 77 6.16 -11.38 -5.55
CA ARG A 77 5.15 -12.11 -4.78
C ARG A 77 3.93 -11.21 -4.54
N ILE A 78 2.77 -11.83 -4.39
CA ILE A 78 1.56 -11.11 -3.93
C ILE A 78 1.45 -11.31 -2.43
N ALA A 79 1.51 -10.21 -1.67
CA ALA A 79 1.41 -10.26 -0.22
C ALA A 79 -0.05 -10.34 0.24
N LEU A 80 -0.29 -11.13 1.29
CA LEU A 80 -1.56 -11.13 2.00
C LEU A 80 -1.72 -9.84 2.80
N PRO A 81 -2.84 -9.11 2.66
CA PRO A 81 -3.07 -7.88 3.40
C PRO A 81 -3.24 -8.18 4.90
N PHE A 82 -2.82 -7.23 5.73
CA PHE A 82 -3.01 -7.32 7.18
C PHE A 82 -4.45 -6.99 7.56
N GLU A 83 -5.06 -7.83 8.40
CA GLU A 83 -6.35 -7.54 9.00
C GLU A 83 -6.16 -6.97 10.41
N VAL A 84 -6.63 -5.74 10.62
CA VAL A 84 -6.52 -5.08 11.93
C VAL A 84 -7.51 -5.74 12.91
N PRO A 85 -7.03 -6.26 14.07
CA PRO A 85 -7.91 -6.84 15.08
C PRO A 85 -8.91 -5.82 15.64
N GLU A 86 -10.09 -6.29 16.05
CA GLU A 86 -11.11 -5.44 16.67
C GLU A 86 -10.57 -4.72 17.92
N GLY A 87 -10.92 -3.45 18.07
CA GLY A 87 -10.50 -2.61 19.20
C GLY A 87 -9.06 -2.08 19.10
N LYS A 88 -8.34 -2.41 18.01
CA LYS A 88 -6.98 -1.94 17.74
C LYS A 88 -6.92 -1.07 16.49
N GLN A 89 -5.87 -0.28 16.39
CA GLN A 89 -5.50 0.48 15.19
C GLN A 89 -4.09 0.10 14.75
N ALA A 90 -3.87 0.06 13.44
CA ALA A 90 -2.53 -0.07 12.87
C ALA A 90 -1.77 1.26 13.00
N VAL A 91 -0.51 1.19 13.39
CA VAL A 91 0.37 2.34 13.59
C VAL A 91 1.64 2.16 12.74
N GLY A 92 2.16 3.26 12.20
CA GLY A 92 3.40 3.25 11.43
C GLY A 92 3.22 2.81 9.97
N SER A 93 4.32 2.33 9.38
CA SER A 93 4.39 1.86 7.98
C SER A 93 4.31 0.33 7.92
N PRO A 94 3.73 -0.24 6.85
CA PRO A 94 3.69 -1.70 6.71
C PRO A 94 5.10 -2.28 6.59
N THR A 95 5.24 -3.47 7.15
CA THR A 95 6.39 -4.35 6.93
C THR A 95 5.91 -5.65 6.28
N TYR A 96 6.82 -6.39 5.65
CA TYR A 96 6.51 -7.60 4.92
C TYR A 96 7.39 -8.75 5.39
N VAL A 97 6.76 -9.85 5.79
CA VAL A 97 7.46 -11.04 6.29
C VAL A 97 6.97 -12.28 5.55
N GLU A 98 7.86 -13.24 5.38
CA GLU A 98 7.54 -14.51 4.73
C GLU A 98 7.34 -15.58 5.79
N ILE A 99 6.14 -16.16 5.84
CA ILE A 99 5.75 -17.20 6.80
C ILE A 99 5.16 -18.34 5.97
N ASP A 100 5.73 -19.55 6.12
CA ASP A 100 5.31 -20.75 5.39
C ASP A 100 5.28 -20.57 3.85
N GLY A 101 6.21 -19.77 3.31
CA GLY A 101 6.32 -19.49 1.88
C GLY A 101 5.32 -18.45 1.35
N VAL A 102 4.53 -17.84 2.23
CA VAL A 102 3.58 -16.77 1.90
C VAL A 102 4.06 -15.45 2.48
N VAL A 103 4.10 -14.40 1.66
CA VAL A 103 4.43 -13.06 2.15
C VAL A 103 3.19 -12.42 2.77
N GLN A 104 3.29 -11.95 4.01
CA GLN A 104 2.22 -11.30 4.75
C GLN A 104 2.62 -9.87 5.07
N GLN A 105 1.65 -8.97 4.95
CA GLN A 105 1.77 -7.60 5.45
C GLN A 105 1.60 -7.62 6.98
N VAL A 106 2.44 -6.86 7.68
CA VAL A 106 2.44 -6.73 9.14
C VAL A 106 2.51 -5.26 9.52
N TYR A 107 1.71 -4.88 10.51
CA TYR A 107 1.72 -3.55 11.11
C TYR A 107 1.98 -3.64 12.60
N ASP A 108 2.57 -2.57 13.16
CA ASP A 108 2.50 -2.33 14.60
C ASP A 108 1.05 -1.99 14.96
N ILE A 109 0.59 -2.44 16.12
CA ILE A 109 -0.80 -2.26 16.57
C ILE A 109 -0.84 -1.65 17.97
N GLU A 110 -1.75 -0.71 18.15
CA GLU A 110 -2.05 -0.08 19.44
C GLU A 110 -3.56 -0.13 19.72
N ASP A 111 -3.94 0.01 20.98
CA ASP A 111 -5.35 0.09 21.36
C ASP A 111 -5.93 1.41 20.86
N ILE A 112 -7.19 1.37 20.39
CA ILE A 112 -7.89 2.59 19.98
C ILE A 112 -8.10 3.46 21.23
N PRO A 113 -7.64 4.72 21.24
CA PRO A 113 -7.83 5.59 22.39
C PRO A 113 -9.33 5.80 22.62
N PRO A 114 -9.78 5.91 23.89
CA PRO A 114 -11.17 6.20 24.17
C PRO A 114 -11.57 7.51 23.49
N PRO A 115 -12.81 7.63 23.01
CA PRO A 115 -13.29 8.88 22.42
C PRO A 115 -13.11 10.02 23.43
N PRO A 116 -12.72 11.22 22.98
CA PRO A 116 -12.58 12.35 23.86
C PRO A 116 -13.90 12.61 24.58
N GLU A 117 -13.81 13.01 25.85
CA GLU A 117 -15.01 13.36 26.62
C GLU A 117 -15.80 14.44 25.87
N PRO A 118 -17.13 14.33 25.79
CA PRO A 118 -17.93 15.36 25.15
C PRO A 118 -17.72 16.69 25.88
N PRO A 119 -17.52 17.80 25.14
CA PRO A 119 -17.26 19.09 25.77
C PRO A 119 -18.41 19.45 26.70
N ARG A 120 -18.05 19.99 27.87
CA ARG A 120 -19.03 20.45 28.87
C ARG A 120 -19.91 21.53 28.26
N ALA A 121 -21.12 21.71 28.79
CA ALA A 121 -22.05 22.72 28.32
C ALA A 121 -21.42 24.14 28.30
N GLU A 122 -20.55 24.43 29.27
CA GLU A 122 -19.80 25.68 29.38
C GLU A 122 -18.76 25.84 28.27
N GLU A 123 -18.05 24.78 27.90
CA GLU A 123 -17.08 24.80 26.80
C GLU A 123 -17.77 24.93 25.44
N LYS A 124 -18.93 24.27 25.27
CA LYS A 124 -19.80 24.45 24.11
C LYS A 124 -20.33 25.89 24.01
N ALA A 125 -20.80 26.45 25.12
CA ALA A 125 -21.27 27.83 25.17
C ALA A 125 -20.12 28.81 24.86
N GLY A 126 -18.93 28.59 25.43
CA GLY A 126 -17.73 29.38 25.14
C GLY A 126 -17.33 29.34 23.67
N ALA A 127 -17.29 28.15 23.06
CA ALA A 127 -16.98 28.00 21.64
C ALA A 127 -18.03 28.66 20.72
N MET A 128 -19.32 28.58 21.08
CA MET A 128 -20.37 29.26 20.33
C MET A 128 -20.27 30.79 20.45
N LEU A 129 -20.01 31.30 21.66
CA LEU A 129 -19.90 32.75 21.91
C LEU A 129 -18.61 33.36 21.36
N ALA A 130 -17.53 32.58 21.25
CA ALA A 130 -16.28 32.99 20.61
C ALA A 130 -16.48 33.37 19.13
N ASN A 131 -17.43 32.74 18.43
CA ASN A 131 -17.79 33.12 17.06
C ASN A 131 -18.43 34.52 16.97
N PHE A 132 -18.88 35.07 18.10
CA PHE A 132 -19.47 36.39 18.22
C PHE A 132 -18.54 37.38 18.95
N ASP A 133 -17.30 36.98 19.27
CA ASP A 133 -16.35 37.78 20.08
C ASP A 133 -16.91 38.14 21.48
N ILE A 134 -17.76 37.27 22.03
CA ILE A 134 -18.40 37.45 23.34
C ILE A 134 -17.85 36.39 24.29
N SER A 135 -17.50 36.80 25.52
CA SER A 135 -17.12 35.89 26.59
C SER A 135 -18.32 35.40 27.40
N ILE A 136 -18.20 34.22 28.05
CA ILE A 136 -19.25 33.69 28.93
C ILE A 136 -19.56 34.66 30.09
N SER A 137 -18.56 35.38 30.58
CA SER A 137 -18.71 36.38 31.64
C SER A 137 -19.61 37.56 31.22
N GLU A 138 -19.49 38.01 29.97
CA GLU A 138 -20.34 39.06 29.41
C GLU A 138 -21.77 38.58 29.22
N LEU A 139 -21.96 37.34 28.74
CA LEU A 139 -23.29 36.74 28.63
C LEU A 139 -23.97 36.60 30.00
N LYS A 140 -23.25 36.11 31.02
CA LYS A 140 -23.76 35.99 32.39
C LYS A 140 -24.17 37.35 32.97
N SER A 141 -23.41 38.39 32.66
CA SER A 141 -23.70 39.76 33.08
C SER A 141 -24.94 40.32 32.37
N ALA A 142 -25.09 40.07 31.06
CA ALA A 142 -26.25 40.49 30.28
C ALA A 142 -27.56 39.81 30.71
N LEU A 143 -27.49 38.55 31.16
CA LEU A 143 -28.64 37.78 31.62
C LEU A 143 -28.99 38.01 33.10
N GLY A 144 -28.25 38.86 33.82
CA GLY A 144 -28.49 39.14 35.24
C GLY A 144 -28.21 37.95 36.17
N LEU A 145 -27.40 36.99 35.71
CA LEU A 145 -27.05 35.77 36.45
C LEU A 145 -25.81 35.96 37.35
N GLY A 146 -25.44 37.20 37.65
CA GLY A 146 -24.25 37.53 38.44
C GLY A 146 -24.48 37.48 39.95
N VAL A 147 -24.09 36.35 40.57
CA VAL A 147 -23.36 36.27 41.86
C VAL A 147 -22.25 35.26 41.70
#